data_AF-A0A7J8NWT4-F1
#
_entry.id   AF-A0A7J8NWT4-F1
#
_cell.length_a   1.000
_cell.length_b   1.000
_cell.length_c   1.000
_cell.angle_alpha   90.00
_cell.angle_beta   90.00
_cell.angle_gamma   90.00
#
_symmetry.space_group_name_H-M   'P 1'
#
loop_
_entity.id
_entity.type
_entity.pdbx_description
1 polymer ?
#
loop_
_entity_poly.entity_id
_entity_poly.type
_entity_poly.pdbx_seq_one_letter_code
_entity_poly.pdbx_strand_id
1 'polypeptide(L)'
;RLLFIFIGILIGSTFFILQPTLSRLGPTETHPSIPKSFSNNVVSHTQEFSVSNQNPIHGKMGRVPVGIGRRRMRIVVTGGAGFVGSHLVDKLIGRGDEVIVIDNFFTGRKENVVHLFGNPRFELIRHDVVEPILLEVDQIYHLACPASPVHYKYNPVKTIISFFTIIYFNFASYKTNVMGTLNMLGLAKRVGARFLLTSTSEVYGDPLQHPQKETYWGNVNPIGERSCYDEGKRTAETLTMDYHRGDG
;
A
#
# COMPACT_ATOMS: atom_id res chain seq x y z
N ARG A 1 -25.27 30.42 23.93
CA ARG A 1 -24.14 29.49 23.66
C ARG A 1 -24.44 28.05 24.10
N LEU A 2 -24.99 27.80 25.31
CA LEU A 2 -25.43 26.45 25.71
C LEU A 2 -26.53 25.83 24.84
N LEU A 3 -27.47 26.64 24.33
CA LEU A 3 -28.58 26.15 23.49
C LEU A 3 -28.10 25.39 22.24
N PHE A 4 -27.04 25.89 21.59
CA PHE A 4 -26.46 25.26 20.38
C PHE A 4 -25.74 23.95 20.68
N ILE A 5 -25.20 23.79 21.89
CA ILE A 5 -24.55 22.55 22.34
C ILE A 5 -25.62 21.47 22.55
N PHE A 6 -26.74 21.80 23.20
CA PHE A 6 -27.83 20.84 23.39
C PHE A 6 -28.51 20.44 22.08
N ILE A 7 -28.66 21.37 21.13
CA ILE A 7 -29.17 21.06 19.78
C ILE A 7 -28.21 20.11 19.05
N GLY A 8 -26.89 20.33 19.14
CA GLY A 8 -25.90 19.44 18.56
C GLY A 8 -25.92 18.02 19.14
N ILE A 9 -26.08 17.90 20.46
CA ILE A 9 -26.19 16.60 21.15
C ILE A 9 -27.49 15.87 20.75
N LEU A 10 -28.59 16.61 20.59
CA LEU A 10 -29.88 16.04 20.18
C LEU A 10 -29.86 15.49 18.74
N ILE A 11 -29.21 16.22 17.82
CA ILE A 11 -29.05 15.79 16.43
C ILE A 11 -28.09 14.59 16.33
N GLY A 12 -26.98 14.60 17.07
CA GLY A 12 -26.03 13.48 17.09
C GLY A 12 -26.63 12.19 17.66
N SER A 13 -27.42 12.30 18.71
CA SER A 13 -28.04 11.12 19.37
C SER A 13 -29.17 10.50 18.53
N THR A 14 -29.95 11.31 17.82
CA THR A 14 -30.99 10.79 16.92
C THR A 14 -30.41 10.03 15.71
N PHE A 15 -29.26 10.46 15.18
CA PHE A 15 -28.61 9.79 14.05
C PHE A 15 -28.07 8.39 14.42
N PHE A 16 -27.53 8.21 15.63
CA PHE A 16 -26.95 6.94 16.06
C PHE A 16 -27.99 5.91 16.56
N ILE A 17 -29.14 6.36 17.07
CA ILE A 17 -30.18 5.47 17.58
C ILE A 17 -31.02 4.87 16.44
N LEU A 18 -31.19 5.59 15.31
CA LEU A 18 -32.05 5.17 14.21
C LEU A 18 -31.38 4.21 13.19
N GLN A 19 -30.07 3.94 13.30
CA GLN A 19 -29.34 3.16 12.30
C GLN A 19 -29.15 1.64 12.51
N PRO A 20 -29.64 0.93 13.57
CA PRO A 20 -29.45 -0.51 13.65
C PRO A 20 -30.66 -1.35 13.20
N THR A 21 -31.46 -0.90 12.22
CA THR A 21 -32.63 -1.68 11.73
C THR A 21 -32.65 -2.00 10.23
N LEU A 22 -31.68 -1.54 9.43
CA LEU A 22 -31.68 -1.78 7.97
C LEU A 22 -30.69 -2.82 7.45
N SER A 23 -29.94 -3.52 8.30
CA SER A 23 -28.95 -4.54 7.90
C SER A 23 -29.39 -5.99 8.07
N ARG A 24 -30.67 -6.27 8.39
CA ARG A 24 -31.22 -7.64 8.45
C ARG A 24 -32.20 -7.95 7.32
N LEU A 25 -31.70 -8.03 6.09
CA LEU A 25 -32.34 -8.78 5.01
C LEU A 25 -31.24 -9.48 4.19
N GLY A 26 -30.83 -10.67 4.66
CA GLY A 26 -30.05 -11.62 3.86
C GLY A 26 -30.99 -12.68 3.27
N PRO A 27 -30.83 -13.11 2.01
CA PRO A 27 -31.61 -14.20 1.45
C PRO A 27 -31.17 -15.54 2.05
N THR A 28 -32.17 -16.34 2.39
CA THR A 28 -32.11 -17.77 2.76
C THR A 28 -31.45 -18.61 1.67
N GLU A 29 -30.41 -19.37 2.02
CA GLU A 29 -30.01 -20.55 1.26
C GLU A 29 -30.00 -21.81 2.12
N THR A 30 -30.61 -22.83 1.54
CA THR A 30 -30.94 -24.16 2.04
C THR A 30 -29.73 -25.08 2.08
N HIS A 31 -29.55 -25.80 3.18
CA HIS A 31 -28.61 -26.93 3.27
C HIS A 31 -29.06 -28.14 2.45
N PRO A 32 -28.11 -28.83 1.80
CA PRO A 32 -28.14 -30.28 1.73
C PRO A 32 -26.88 -30.91 2.34
N SER A 33 -27.13 -31.90 3.19
CA SER A 33 -26.20 -32.90 3.71
C SER A 33 -25.67 -33.85 2.63
N ILE A 34 -24.43 -34.37 2.77
CA ILE A 34 -23.97 -35.76 2.50
C ILE A 34 -22.42 -35.87 2.71
N PRO A 35 -21.87 -37.04 3.09
CA PRO A 35 -20.72 -37.18 3.99
C PRO A 35 -19.39 -37.47 3.28
N LYS A 36 -18.27 -37.31 4.00
CA LYS A 36 -16.95 -37.82 3.59
C LYS A 36 -16.37 -38.75 4.64
N SER A 37 -16.45 -40.04 4.35
CA SER A 37 -15.49 -41.05 4.80
C SER A 37 -14.24 -41.01 3.91
N PHE A 38 -13.22 -41.80 4.31
CA PHE A 38 -11.93 -42.09 3.67
C PHE A 38 -10.69 -41.38 4.24
N SER A 39 -10.21 -41.97 5.34
CA SER A 39 -8.90 -42.64 5.49
C SER A 39 -7.80 -42.27 4.49
N ASN A 40 -6.66 -41.81 5.02
CA ASN A 40 -5.35 -42.00 4.39
C ASN A 40 -4.31 -42.32 5.47
N ASN A 41 -3.87 -43.58 5.46
CA ASN A 41 -2.62 -44.03 6.06
C ASN A 41 -1.45 -43.53 5.20
N VAL A 42 -0.45 -42.88 5.80
CA VAL A 42 0.88 -42.76 5.20
C VAL A 42 1.92 -43.16 6.23
N VAL A 43 2.58 -44.27 5.91
CA VAL A 43 3.67 -44.91 6.64
C VAL A 43 4.99 -44.23 6.27
N SER A 44 5.80 -44.03 7.29
CA SER A 44 7.19 -43.59 7.31
C SER A 44 8.14 -44.50 6.54
N HIS A 45 9.09 -43.91 5.80
CA HIS A 45 10.37 -44.56 5.51
C HIS A 45 11.51 -43.53 5.55
N THR A 46 12.27 -43.61 6.65
CA THR A 46 13.64 -43.10 6.81
C THR A 46 14.61 -43.98 6.06
N GLN A 47 15.59 -43.39 5.36
CA GLN A 47 16.84 -44.07 5.07
C GLN A 47 18.00 -43.07 5.00
N GLU A 48 18.86 -43.16 6.00
CA GLU A 48 20.19 -42.57 6.09
C GLU A 48 21.12 -43.25 5.09
N PHE A 49 22.04 -42.50 4.47
CA PHE A 49 23.29 -43.07 3.97
C PHE A 49 24.42 -42.04 4.07
N SER A 50 25.34 -42.33 4.98
CA SER A 50 26.65 -41.71 5.17
C SER A 50 27.68 -42.32 4.23
N VAL A 51 28.50 -41.50 3.56
CA VAL A 51 29.82 -41.92 3.06
C VAL A 51 30.83 -40.78 3.21
N SER A 52 31.98 -41.19 3.71
CA SER A 52 33.15 -40.42 4.10
C SER A 52 34.09 -40.08 2.94
N ASN A 53 35.00 -39.16 3.25
CA ASN A 53 36.44 -39.20 3.01
C ASN A 53 37.11 -38.24 1.98
N GLN A 54 38.15 -37.59 2.54
CA GLN A 54 39.44 -37.17 1.96
C GLN A 54 39.59 -35.77 1.35
N ASN A 55 40.28 -34.91 2.12
CA ASN A 55 41.03 -33.75 1.64
C ASN A 55 42.37 -34.21 1.03
N PRO A 56 42.89 -33.48 0.03
CA PRO A 56 44.23 -32.92 0.21
C PRO A 56 44.33 -31.43 -0.16
N ILE A 57 45.32 -30.82 0.48
CA ILE A 57 45.64 -29.39 0.56
C ILE A 57 46.42 -28.95 -0.69
N HIS A 58 45.93 -27.95 -1.42
CA HIS A 58 46.80 -27.10 -2.26
C HIS A 58 46.17 -25.74 -2.59
N GLY A 59 46.94 -24.67 -2.36
CA GLY A 59 46.78 -23.36 -3.01
C GLY A 59 45.81 -22.37 -2.36
N LYS A 60 46.32 -21.44 -1.55
CA LYS A 60 45.63 -20.21 -1.16
C LYS A 60 45.41 -19.32 -2.40
N MET A 61 44.28 -19.50 -3.08
CA MET A 61 43.59 -18.42 -3.77
C MET A 61 42.31 -18.15 -2.98
N GLY A 62 42.15 -16.93 -2.48
CA GLY A 62 40.89 -16.51 -1.86
C GLY A 62 39.76 -16.66 -2.87
N ARG A 63 39.03 -17.77 -2.81
CA ARG A 63 37.77 -17.94 -3.51
C ARG A 63 36.78 -17.01 -2.84
N VAL A 64 36.49 -15.88 -3.48
CA VAL A 64 35.22 -15.18 -3.22
C VAL A 64 34.13 -16.25 -3.42
N PRO A 65 33.25 -16.51 -2.44
CA PRO A 65 32.25 -17.56 -2.60
C PRO A 65 31.34 -17.22 -3.79
N VAL A 66 31.55 -17.93 -4.89
CA VAL A 66 30.64 -17.99 -6.04
C VAL A 66 29.40 -18.72 -5.54
N GLY A 67 28.44 -17.99 -4.98
CA GLY A 67 27.28 -18.64 -4.38
C GLY A 67 26.27 -17.77 -3.64
N ILE A 68 26.53 -16.48 -3.39
CA ILE A 68 25.46 -15.60 -2.89
C ILE A 68 24.80 -14.94 -4.10
N GLY A 69 24.06 -15.74 -4.87
CA GLY A 69 22.99 -15.19 -5.68
C GLY A 69 22.12 -14.33 -4.77
N ARG A 70 21.81 -13.11 -5.20
CA ARG A 70 20.99 -12.18 -4.41
C ARG A 70 19.68 -12.90 -4.03
N ARG A 71 19.33 -12.95 -2.72
CA ARG A 71 18.09 -13.59 -2.27
C ARG A 71 16.92 -12.96 -3.04
N ARG A 72 16.11 -13.81 -3.67
CA ARG A 72 14.88 -13.41 -4.33
C ARG A 72 13.91 -12.86 -3.28
N MET A 73 13.42 -11.65 -3.50
CA MET A 73 12.54 -10.96 -2.57
C MET A 73 11.10 -11.00 -3.06
N ARG A 74 10.15 -11.02 -2.12
CA ARG A 74 8.73 -10.79 -2.41
C ARG A 74 8.38 -9.34 -2.11
N ILE A 75 7.97 -8.60 -3.13
CA ILE A 75 7.88 -7.14 -3.10
C ILE A 75 6.46 -6.71 -3.45
N VAL A 76 5.87 -5.85 -2.62
CA VAL A 76 4.63 -5.15 -2.94
C VAL A 76 4.92 -3.77 -3.51
N VAL A 77 4.21 -3.42 -4.57
CA VAL A 77 4.18 -2.07 -5.15
C VAL A 77 2.73 -1.59 -5.16
N THR A 78 2.37 -0.70 -4.24
CA THR A 78 1.04 -0.06 -4.26
C THR A 78 1.05 1.09 -5.26
N GLY A 79 -0.01 1.27 -6.06
CA GLY A 79 0.00 2.23 -7.18
C GLY A 79 0.88 1.75 -8.34
N GLY A 80 1.16 0.44 -8.42
CA GLY A 80 2.06 -0.16 -9.39
C GLY A 80 1.52 -0.17 -10.83
N ALA A 81 0.24 0.12 -11.06
CA ALA A 81 -0.31 0.33 -12.40
C ALA A 81 -0.32 1.81 -12.82
N GLY A 82 0.21 2.70 -11.97
CA GLY A 82 0.47 4.10 -12.30
C GLY A 82 1.75 4.32 -13.11
N PHE A 83 2.02 5.57 -13.49
CA PHE A 83 3.16 5.93 -14.37
C PHE A 83 4.52 5.50 -13.80
N VAL A 84 4.89 5.96 -12.60
CA VAL A 84 6.18 5.59 -11.98
C VAL A 84 6.16 4.13 -11.52
N GLY A 85 5.01 3.67 -11.05
CA GLY A 85 4.83 2.33 -10.50
C GLY A 85 5.10 1.22 -11.51
N SER A 86 4.58 1.33 -12.75
CA SER A 86 4.75 0.29 -13.75
C SER A 86 6.21 0.09 -14.16
N HIS A 87 6.95 1.19 -14.33
CA HIS A 87 8.38 1.14 -14.59
C HIS A 87 9.20 0.55 -13.43
N LEU A 88 8.78 0.81 -12.18
CA LEU A 88 9.40 0.16 -11.02
C LEU A 88 9.14 -1.34 -11.04
N VAL A 89 7.91 -1.77 -11.32
CA VAL A 89 7.51 -3.18 -11.43
C VAL A 89 8.35 -3.89 -12.49
N ASP A 90 8.51 -3.30 -13.69
CA ASP A 90 9.35 -3.87 -14.76
C ASP A 90 10.80 -4.10 -14.30
N LYS A 91 11.39 -3.11 -13.62
CA LYS A 91 12.75 -3.21 -13.09
C LYS A 91 12.88 -4.29 -12.01
N LEU A 92 11.89 -4.44 -11.13
CA LEU A 92 11.89 -5.44 -10.07
C LEU A 92 11.74 -6.86 -10.63
N ILE A 93 10.83 -7.04 -11.60
CA ILE A 93 10.68 -8.32 -12.32
C ILE A 93 11.96 -8.68 -13.08
N GLY A 94 12.57 -7.69 -13.75
CA GLY A 94 13.86 -7.85 -14.45
C GLY A 94 15.03 -8.18 -13.52
N ARG A 95 14.97 -7.72 -12.26
CA ARG A 95 15.93 -8.09 -11.20
C ARG A 95 15.76 -9.54 -10.71
N GLY A 96 14.63 -10.19 -11.04
CA GLY A 96 14.31 -11.56 -10.67
C GLY A 96 13.41 -11.71 -9.44
N ASP A 97 12.89 -10.62 -8.89
CA ASP A 97 12.02 -10.65 -7.71
C ASP A 97 10.59 -11.11 -8.03
N GLU A 98 9.86 -11.46 -6.98
CA GLU A 98 8.41 -11.62 -7.01
C GLU A 98 7.75 -10.28 -6.72
N VAL A 99 6.88 -9.82 -7.61
CA VAL A 99 6.24 -8.51 -7.52
C VAL A 99 4.74 -8.66 -7.47
N ILE A 100 4.14 -8.15 -6.41
CA ILE A 100 2.71 -8.02 -6.23
C ILE A 100 2.35 -6.54 -6.43
N VAL A 101 1.53 -6.25 -7.42
CA VAL A 101 0.97 -4.93 -7.63
C VAL A 101 -0.36 -4.80 -6.92
N ILE A 102 -0.51 -3.74 -6.13
CA ILE A 102 -1.79 -3.35 -5.51
C ILE A 102 -2.25 -2.05 -6.16
N ASP A 103 -3.39 -2.08 -6.85
CA ASP A 103 -3.94 -0.89 -7.51
C ASP A 103 -5.46 -0.96 -7.61
N ASN A 104 -6.16 0.14 -7.33
CA ASN A 104 -7.62 0.24 -7.50
C ASN A 104 -8.03 0.77 -8.89
N PHE A 105 -7.06 1.13 -9.74
CA PHE A 105 -7.20 1.77 -11.04
C PHE A 105 -7.91 3.14 -11.00
N PHE A 106 -7.79 3.88 -9.90
CA PHE A 106 -8.36 5.21 -9.79
C PHE A 106 -7.73 6.19 -10.81
N THR A 107 -6.39 6.21 -10.87
CA THR A 107 -5.62 6.90 -11.93
C THR A 107 -4.71 5.96 -12.72
N GLY A 108 -4.49 4.74 -12.21
CA GLY A 108 -3.70 3.71 -12.87
C GLY A 108 -4.43 3.11 -14.09
N ARG A 109 -3.66 2.47 -14.96
CA ARG A 109 -4.17 1.84 -16.19
C ARG A 109 -3.70 0.40 -16.26
N LYS A 110 -4.61 -0.53 -16.56
CA LYS A 110 -4.28 -1.97 -16.62
C LYS A 110 -3.28 -2.27 -17.74
N GLU A 111 -3.33 -1.48 -18.81
CA GLU A 111 -2.44 -1.55 -19.97
C GLU A 111 -0.96 -1.39 -19.57
N ASN A 112 -0.68 -0.69 -18.47
CA ASN A 112 0.69 -0.47 -18.00
C ASN A 112 1.36 -1.72 -17.41
N VAL A 113 0.59 -2.78 -17.11
CA VAL A 113 1.11 -4.01 -16.47
C VAL A 113 0.65 -5.29 -17.17
N VAL A 114 -0.16 -5.18 -18.23
CA VAL A 114 -0.76 -6.34 -18.92
C VAL A 114 0.29 -7.24 -19.57
N HIS A 115 1.43 -6.69 -20.01
CA HIS A 115 2.54 -7.45 -20.59
C HIS A 115 3.22 -8.39 -19.60
N LEU A 116 3.00 -8.21 -18.30
CA LEU A 116 3.52 -9.07 -17.24
C LEU A 116 2.59 -10.24 -16.91
N PHE A 117 1.38 -10.27 -17.47
CA PHE A 117 0.42 -11.34 -17.18
C PHE A 117 0.95 -12.67 -17.70
N GLY A 118 0.83 -13.72 -16.87
CA GLY A 118 1.37 -15.04 -17.17
C GLY A 118 2.83 -15.24 -16.70
N ASN A 119 3.51 -14.18 -16.24
CA ASN A 119 4.78 -14.35 -15.54
C ASN A 119 4.52 -14.93 -14.13
N PRO A 120 5.11 -16.07 -13.75
CA PRO A 120 4.88 -16.70 -12.45
C PRO A 120 5.37 -15.86 -11.26
N ARG A 121 6.12 -14.79 -11.51
CA ARG A 121 6.64 -13.87 -10.49
C ARG A 121 5.82 -12.59 -10.36
N PHE A 122 4.77 -12.44 -11.16
CA PHE A 122 3.94 -11.25 -11.18
C PHE A 122 2.53 -11.59 -10.70
N GLU A 123 2.04 -10.80 -9.76
CA GLU A 123 0.68 -10.88 -9.25
C GLU A 123 0.06 -9.48 -9.25
N LEU A 124 -1.21 -9.37 -9.64
CA LEU A 124 -1.97 -8.13 -9.60
C LEU A 124 -3.20 -8.30 -8.72
N ILE A 125 -3.25 -7.53 -7.64
CA ILE A 125 -4.37 -7.50 -6.71
C ILE A 125 -5.10 -6.17 -6.92
N ARG A 126 -6.34 -6.24 -7.41
CA ARG A 126 -7.21 -5.07 -7.47
C ARG A 126 -7.73 -4.76 -6.06
N HIS A 127 -7.12 -3.79 -5.40
CA HIS A 127 -7.42 -3.47 -4.00
C HIS A 127 -7.12 -2.00 -3.71
N ASP A 128 -7.93 -1.40 -2.83
CA ASP A 128 -7.71 -0.05 -2.34
C ASP A 128 -6.92 -0.09 -1.02
N VAL A 129 -5.81 0.63 -0.96
CA VAL A 129 -4.92 0.64 0.23
C VAL A 129 -5.60 1.18 1.49
N VAL A 130 -6.72 1.91 1.37
CA VAL A 130 -7.52 2.33 2.54
C VAL A 130 -8.16 1.16 3.28
N GLU A 131 -8.31 0.02 2.60
CA GLU A 131 -8.77 -1.23 3.20
C GLU A 131 -7.57 -2.09 3.63
N PRO A 132 -7.60 -2.72 4.82
CA PRO A 132 -6.53 -3.61 5.26
C PRO A 132 -6.32 -4.80 4.31
N ILE A 133 -5.06 -5.23 4.17
CA ILE A 133 -4.69 -6.43 3.40
C ILE A 133 -3.62 -7.22 4.15
N LEU A 134 -3.70 -8.54 4.08
CA LEU A 134 -2.75 -9.44 4.71
C LEU A 134 -1.92 -10.13 3.64
N LEU A 135 -0.64 -9.76 3.56
CA LEU A 135 0.35 -10.36 2.65
C LEU A 135 1.62 -10.71 3.43
N GLU A 136 2.43 -11.63 2.90
CA GLU A 136 3.76 -11.94 3.42
C GLU A 136 4.81 -11.43 2.44
N VAL A 137 5.52 -10.38 2.81
CA VAL A 137 6.40 -9.66 1.87
C VAL A 137 7.66 -9.19 2.57
N ASP A 138 8.73 -9.04 1.81
CA ASP A 138 10.01 -8.55 2.32
C ASP A 138 10.16 -7.03 2.18
N GLN A 139 9.54 -6.44 1.15
CA GLN A 139 9.61 -5.01 0.85
C GLN A 139 8.28 -4.46 0.36
N ILE A 140 8.00 -3.21 0.73
CA ILE A 140 6.82 -2.47 0.30
C ILE A 140 7.28 -1.13 -0.28
N TYR A 141 6.98 -0.92 -1.55
CA TYR A 141 7.12 0.37 -2.23
C TYR A 141 5.74 1.03 -2.29
N HIS A 142 5.54 2.06 -1.47
CA HIS A 142 4.26 2.74 -1.34
C HIS A 142 4.19 3.96 -2.27
N LEU A 143 3.59 3.77 -3.46
CA LEU A 143 3.35 4.82 -4.47
C LEU A 143 1.87 5.17 -4.61
N ALA A 144 0.96 4.50 -3.90
CA ALA A 144 -0.48 4.72 -4.03
C ALA A 144 -0.86 6.10 -3.47
N CYS A 145 -1.09 7.05 -4.37
CA CYS A 145 -1.66 8.34 -4.07
C CYS A 145 -2.15 8.95 -5.39
N PRO A 146 -3.35 9.53 -5.46
CA PRO A 146 -3.72 10.33 -6.62
C PRO A 146 -2.80 11.56 -6.70
N ALA A 147 -2.01 11.67 -7.78
CA ALA A 147 -0.88 12.61 -7.85
C ALA A 147 -1.15 13.91 -8.64
N SER A 148 -2.25 14.02 -9.39
CA SER A 148 -2.37 15.06 -10.43
C SER A 148 -3.23 16.28 -10.03
N PRO A 149 -2.65 17.49 -10.03
CA PRO A 149 -3.37 18.77 -9.97
C PRO A 149 -4.10 19.15 -11.28
N VAL A 150 -4.00 18.34 -12.34
CA VAL A 150 -4.48 18.72 -13.68
C VAL A 150 -6.00 18.62 -13.80
N HIS A 151 -6.67 17.81 -12.97
CA HIS A 151 -8.13 17.70 -13.00
C HIS A 151 -8.88 18.87 -12.32
N TYR A 152 -8.18 19.79 -11.65
CA TYR A 152 -8.80 20.89 -10.90
C TYR A 152 -8.99 22.18 -11.71
N LYS A 153 -8.12 22.43 -12.70
CA LYS A 153 -8.05 23.75 -13.36
C LYS A 153 -8.91 23.91 -14.63
N TYR A 154 -9.63 22.88 -15.06
CA TYR A 154 -10.35 22.92 -16.33
C TYR A 154 -11.87 23.00 -16.14
N ASN A 155 -12.39 24.22 -16.36
CA ASN A 155 -13.71 24.53 -16.94
C ASN A 155 -14.84 24.96 -15.96
N PRO A 156 -15.33 26.23 -16.02
CA PRO A 156 -16.32 26.77 -15.08
C PRO A 156 -17.74 26.18 -15.20
N VAL A 157 -18.10 25.54 -16.32
CA VAL A 157 -19.41 24.86 -16.47
C VAL A 157 -19.44 23.50 -15.76
N LYS A 158 -18.27 22.90 -15.53
CA LYS A 158 -18.15 21.67 -14.75
C LYS A 158 -18.28 21.91 -13.25
N THR A 159 -18.28 23.15 -12.75
CA THR A 159 -18.14 23.49 -11.33
C THR A 159 -19.05 22.71 -10.37
N ILE A 160 -20.31 22.38 -10.70
CA ILE A 160 -21.15 21.56 -9.79
C ILE A 160 -20.68 20.09 -9.74
N ILE A 161 -20.41 19.47 -10.89
CA ILE A 161 -19.83 18.11 -10.97
C ILE A 161 -18.39 18.11 -10.43
N SER A 162 -17.68 19.21 -10.66
CA SER A 162 -16.32 19.48 -10.21
C SER A 162 -16.30 19.66 -8.70
N PHE A 163 -17.26 20.31 -8.06
CA PHE A 163 -17.32 20.41 -6.60
C PHE A 163 -17.44 19.02 -5.97
N PHE A 164 -18.34 18.17 -6.48
CA PHE A 164 -18.45 16.79 -6.00
C PHE A 164 -17.17 15.99 -6.28
N THR A 165 -16.59 16.14 -7.47
CA THR A 165 -15.36 15.45 -7.89
C THR A 165 -14.13 15.94 -7.11
N ILE A 166 -14.03 17.24 -6.83
CA ILE A 166 -12.96 17.89 -6.07
C ILE A 166 -13.04 17.46 -4.62
N ILE A 167 -14.22 17.54 -3.99
CA ILE A 167 -14.41 17.10 -2.62
C ILE A 167 -14.10 15.60 -2.52
N TYR A 168 -14.62 14.79 -3.43
CA TYR A 168 -14.36 13.35 -3.45
C TYR A 168 -12.86 13.05 -3.65
N PHE A 169 -12.20 13.70 -4.61
CA PHE A 169 -10.79 13.49 -4.91
C PHE A 169 -9.89 13.97 -3.77
N ASN A 170 -10.17 15.13 -3.17
CA ASN A 170 -9.43 15.65 -2.03
C ASN A 170 -9.58 14.72 -0.82
N PHE A 171 -10.80 14.27 -0.56
CA PHE A 171 -11.07 13.34 0.52
C PHE A 171 -10.44 11.96 0.27
N ALA A 172 -10.50 11.46 -0.96
CA ALA A 172 -9.85 10.23 -1.36
C ALA A 172 -8.33 10.34 -1.24
N SER A 173 -7.73 11.44 -1.70
CA SER A 173 -6.29 11.72 -1.57
C SER A 173 -5.84 11.73 -0.11
N TYR A 174 -6.56 12.44 0.75
CA TYR A 174 -6.23 12.49 2.18
C TYR A 174 -6.39 11.11 2.84
N LYS A 175 -7.50 10.41 2.58
CA LYS A 175 -7.72 9.04 3.08
C LYS A 175 -6.65 8.07 2.61
N THR A 176 -6.32 8.07 1.32
CA THR A 176 -5.28 7.21 0.75
C THR A 176 -3.92 7.51 1.38
N ASN A 177 -3.54 8.78 1.52
CA ASN A 177 -2.26 9.14 2.14
C ASN A 177 -2.20 8.79 3.63
N VAL A 178 -3.28 8.97 4.40
CA VAL A 178 -3.25 8.70 5.84
C VAL A 178 -3.58 7.23 6.14
N MET A 179 -4.79 6.78 5.80
CA MET A 179 -5.24 5.41 6.09
C MET A 179 -4.48 4.39 5.27
N GLY A 180 -4.19 4.69 3.99
CA GLY A 180 -3.40 3.80 3.15
C GLY A 180 -1.98 3.61 3.68
N THR A 181 -1.33 4.69 4.09
CA THR A 181 -0.01 4.62 4.73
C THR A 181 -0.07 3.84 6.04
N LEU A 182 -1.05 4.11 6.91
CA LEU A 182 -1.23 3.36 8.17
C LEU A 182 -1.39 1.85 7.94
N ASN A 183 -2.24 1.45 7.00
CA ASN A 183 -2.46 0.04 6.69
C ASN A 183 -1.20 -0.64 6.16
N MET A 184 -0.46 0.04 5.27
CA MET A 184 0.77 -0.52 4.71
C MET A 184 1.93 -0.53 5.71
N LEU A 185 2.00 0.45 6.62
CA LEU A 185 2.94 0.46 7.75
C LEU A 185 2.60 -0.65 8.75
N GLY A 186 1.33 -0.85 9.08
CA GLY A 186 0.87 -1.97 9.91
C GLY A 186 1.21 -3.33 9.29
N LEU A 187 1.01 -3.47 7.98
CA LEU A 187 1.47 -4.63 7.22
C LEU A 187 2.99 -4.80 7.33
N ALA A 188 3.76 -3.73 7.10
CA ALA A 188 5.22 -3.76 7.15
C ALA A 188 5.73 -4.20 8.54
N LYS A 189 5.17 -3.61 9.60
CA LYS A 189 5.50 -3.97 10.98
C LYS A 189 5.20 -5.44 11.26
N ARG A 190 4.02 -5.92 10.89
CA ARG A 190 3.57 -7.29 11.16
C ARG A 190 4.50 -8.35 10.56
N VAL A 191 5.02 -8.10 9.36
CA VAL A 191 5.86 -9.08 8.62
C VAL A 191 7.35 -8.75 8.65
N GLY A 192 7.76 -7.67 9.30
CA GLY A 192 9.14 -7.19 9.29
C GLY A 192 9.63 -6.70 7.92
N ALA A 193 8.72 -6.24 7.05
CA ALA A 193 9.09 -5.76 5.73
C ALA A 193 9.78 -4.39 5.78
N ARG A 194 10.70 -4.15 4.85
CA ARG A 194 11.21 -2.80 4.61
C ARG A 194 10.16 -1.96 3.88
N PHE A 195 9.85 -0.80 4.42
CA PHE A 195 8.89 0.14 3.84
C PHE A 195 9.61 1.32 3.18
N LEU A 196 9.18 1.70 1.98
CA LEU A 196 9.59 2.92 1.29
C LEU A 196 8.36 3.74 0.95
N LEU A 197 8.30 4.96 1.47
CA LEU A 197 7.29 5.96 1.14
C LEU A 197 7.73 6.77 -0.07
N THR A 198 6.84 6.95 -1.05
CA THR A 198 7.04 7.93 -2.13
C THR A 198 6.43 9.27 -1.72
N SER A 199 7.27 10.13 -1.16
CA SER A 199 6.88 11.52 -0.83
C SER A 199 6.97 12.44 -2.06
N THR A 200 6.98 13.75 -1.85
CA THR A 200 6.88 14.76 -2.91
C THR A 200 7.62 16.04 -2.52
N SER A 201 8.03 16.85 -3.50
CA SER A 201 8.56 18.20 -3.25
C SER A 201 7.50 19.15 -2.68
N GLU A 202 6.20 18.84 -2.83
CA GLU A 202 5.13 19.69 -2.30
C GLU A 202 5.14 19.76 -0.76
N VAL A 203 5.84 18.85 -0.06
CA VAL A 203 6.03 18.98 1.40
C VAL A 203 6.82 20.24 1.79
N TYR A 204 7.57 20.81 0.84
CA TYR A 204 8.26 22.09 0.99
C TYR A 204 7.34 23.31 0.77
N GLY A 205 6.18 23.14 0.13
CA GLY A 205 5.20 24.20 -0.12
C GLY A 205 5.72 25.31 -1.02
N ASP A 206 5.60 26.56 -0.57
CA ASP A 206 6.18 27.74 -1.20
C ASP A 206 7.52 28.10 -0.53
N PRO A 207 8.64 27.49 -0.96
CA PRO A 207 9.86 27.46 -0.18
C PRO A 207 10.52 28.84 -0.06
N LEU A 208 10.94 29.17 1.16
CA LEU A 208 11.70 30.39 1.43
C LEU A 208 13.22 30.21 1.25
N GLN A 209 13.66 29.04 0.77
CA GLN A 209 15.06 28.67 0.61
C GLN A 209 15.32 28.01 -0.76
N HIS A 210 16.51 28.25 -1.32
CA HIS A 210 16.95 27.65 -2.57
C HIS A 210 18.44 27.28 -2.55
N PRO A 211 18.83 26.05 -2.93
CA PRO A 211 17.96 24.91 -3.24
C PRO A 211 17.26 24.37 -1.98
N GLN A 212 16.18 23.60 -2.17
CA GLN A 212 15.47 22.95 -1.06
C GLN A 212 16.28 21.75 -0.57
N LYS A 213 16.80 21.82 0.65
CA LYS A 213 17.45 20.70 1.34
C LYS A 213 16.42 19.92 2.16
N GLU A 214 16.66 18.63 2.39
CA GLU A 214 15.80 17.74 3.17
C GLU A 214 15.65 18.17 4.65
N THR A 215 16.56 19.00 5.14
CA THR A 215 16.45 19.62 6.48
C THR A 215 15.44 20.77 6.55
N TYR A 216 14.95 21.27 5.41
CA TYR A 216 13.98 22.35 5.36
C TYR A 216 12.58 21.82 5.69
N TRP A 217 11.90 22.47 6.64
CA TRP A 217 10.59 22.01 7.13
C TRP A 217 9.41 22.30 6.20
N GLY A 218 9.62 23.15 5.19
CA GLY A 218 8.56 23.60 4.29
C GLY A 218 7.79 24.83 4.78
N ASN A 219 7.13 25.50 3.84
CA ASN A 219 6.22 26.61 4.06
C ASN A 219 4.90 26.30 3.34
N VAL A 220 4.04 25.53 4.02
CA VAL A 220 2.81 24.97 3.46
C VAL A 220 1.60 25.59 4.14
N ASN A 221 0.56 25.90 3.36
CA ASN A 221 -0.72 26.37 3.89
C ASN A 221 -1.63 25.17 4.22
N PRO A 222 -1.94 24.90 5.50
CA PRO A 222 -2.66 23.71 5.92
C PRO A 222 -4.16 23.73 5.58
N ILE A 223 -4.70 24.86 5.13
CA ILE A 223 -6.12 25.01 4.76
C ILE A 223 -6.32 25.46 3.30
N GLY A 224 -5.24 25.49 2.51
CA GLY A 224 -5.31 25.84 1.10
C GLY A 224 -6.03 24.77 0.27
N GLU A 225 -6.40 25.08 -0.97
CA GLU A 225 -7.09 24.14 -1.87
C GLU A 225 -6.29 22.85 -2.14
N ARG A 226 -4.96 22.91 -2.00
CA ARG A 226 -4.03 21.80 -2.19
C ARG A 226 -3.66 21.06 -0.89
N SER A 227 -4.11 21.57 0.26
CA SER A 227 -3.73 21.04 1.58
C SER A 227 -4.00 19.55 1.75
N CYS A 228 -5.06 19.01 1.14
CA CYS A 228 -5.37 17.58 1.22
C CYS A 228 -4.25 16.67 0.68
N TYR A 229 -3.49 17.14 -0.31
CA TYR A 229 -2.34 16.42 -0.87
C TYR A 229 -1.07 16.77 -0.09
N ASP A 230 -0.81 18.06 0.13
CA ASP A 230 0.42 18.54 0.77
C ASP A 230 0.51 18.05 2.22
N GLU A 231 -0.52 18.28 3.03
CA GLU A 231 -0.59 17.79 4.42
C GLU A 231 -0.79 16.28 4.48
N GLY A 232 -1.45 15.68 3.49
CA GLY A 232 -1.55 14.23 3.37
C GLY A 232 -0.16 13.59 3.28
N LYS A 233 0.71 14.13 2.44
CA LYS A 233 2.09 13.65 2.27
C LYS A 233 2.98 13.94 3.47
N ARG A 234 2.87 15.14 4.07
CA ARG A 234 3.56 15.48 5.33
C ARG A 234 3.15 14.53 6.47
N THR A 235 1.86 14.22 6.58
CA THR A 235 1.35 13.27 7.58
C THR A 235 1.89 11.86 7.33
N ALA A 236 1.96 11.41 6.07
CA ALA A 236 2.52 10.11 5.73
C ALA A 236 4.01 9.98 6.11
N GLU A 237 4.80 11.06 5.96
CA GLU A 237 6.19 11.10 6.45
C GLU A 237 6.25 10.97 7.97
N THR A 238 5.44 11.73 8.70
CA THR A 238 5.35 11.65 10.16
C THR A 238 5.03 10.23 10.63
N LEU A 239 3.98 9.62 10.06
CA LEU A 239 3.59 8.24 10.37
C LEU A 239 4.73 7.25 10.12
N THR A 240 5.44 7.41 9.00
CA THR A 240 6.57 6.53 8.65
C THR A 240 7.71 6.66 9.66
N MET A 241 8.00 7.88 10.09
CA MET A 241 9.06 8.15 11.07
C MET A 241 8.68 7.65 12.47
N ASP A 242 7.41 7.73 12.87
CA ASP A 242 6.95 7.23 14.17
C ASP A 242 7.03 5.70 14.23
N TYR A 243 6.62 5.01 13.15
CA TYR A 243 6.84 3.56 13.00
C TYR A 243 8.31 3.18 13.00
N HIS A 244 9.18 4.02 12.42
CA HIS A 244 10.63 3.77 12.42
C HIS A 244 11.27 3.90 13.81
N ARG A 245 10.79 4.85 14.63
CA ARG A 245 11.31 5.10 15.99
C ARG A 245 10.86 4.07 17.02
N GLY A 246 9.83 3.27 16.71
CA GLY A 246 9.36 2.19 17.56
C GLY A 246 8.08 2.48 18.35
N ASP A 247 7.37 3.58 18.03
CA ASP A 247 6.04 3.87 18.60
C ASP A 247 4.91 3.13 17.88
N GLY A 248 5.26 2.36 16.84
CA GLY A 248 4.35 1.54 16.05
C GLY A 248 4.25 0.13 16.59
#